data_AF-A0A6P0DV31-F1
#
_entry.id   AF-A0A6P0DV31-F1
#
_cell.length_a   1.000
_cell.length_b   1.000
_cell.length_c   1.000
_cell.angle_alpha   90.00
_cell.angle_beta   90.00
_cell.angle_gamma   90.00
#
_symmetry.space_group_name_H-M   'P 1'
#
loop_
_entity.id
_entity.type
_entity.pdbx_description
1 polymer ?
#
loop_
_entity_poly.entity_id
_entity_poly.type
_entity_poly.pdbx_seq_one_letter_code
_entity_poly.pdbx_strand_id
1 'polypeptide(L)'
;MLAAEALRLAAIEVLRPTAAVEAGTGFPTIAGVNVLDSREIAIEDIDTTKPYTPVLSLFTKESGAVLRGPMAAGDDTDADAVIDIVAELAVVDRVDDNEFSAVMAATDPEARLVLAALCSQVRYLLEFSQAGILWRMISART
;
A
#
# COMPACT_ATOMS: atom_id res chain seq x y z
N MET A 1 9.64 -7.01 13.32
CA MET A 1 9.24 -6.34 14.58
C MET A 1 7.76 -6.12 14.47
N LEU A 2 6.94 -6.73 15.34
CA LEU A 2 5.50 -6.86 15.13
C LEU A 2 4.75 -5.55 14.81
N ALA A 3 5.27 -4.38 15.21
CA ALA A 3 4.71 -3.08 14.86
C ALA A 3 4.64 -2.86 13.33
N ALA A 4 5.70 -3.22 12.59
CA ALA A 4 5.75 -3.09 11.15
C ALA A 4 4.71 -3.99 10.46
N GLU A 5 4.63 -5.25 10.90
CA GLU A 5 3.63 -6.20 10.42
C GLU A 5 2.20 -5.74 10.74
N ALA A 6 1.95 -5.24 11.96
CA ALA A 6 0.64 -4.76 12.38
C ALA A 6 0.18 -3.55 11.55
N LEU A 7 1.08 -2.61 11.23
CA LEU A 7 0.76 -1.46 10.37
C LEU A 7 0.41 -1.91 8.95
N ARG A 8 1.21 -2.78 8.33
CA ARG A 8 0.93 -3.29 6.97
C ARG A 8 -0.39 -4.06 6.94
N LEU A 9 -0.62 -4.95 7.91
CA LEU A 9 -1.87 -5.72 8.01
C LEU A 9 -3.09 -4.81 8.15
N ALA A 10 -3.02 -3.83 9.05
CA ALA A 10 -4.13 -2.88 9.25
C ALA A 10 -4.40 -2.05 7.99
N ALA A 11 -3.36 -1.60 7.29
CA ALA A 11 -3.52 -0.86 6.04
C ALA A 11 -4.12 -1.75 4.93
N ILE A 12 -3.64 -2.98 4.77
CA ILE A 12 -4.15 -3.94 3.78
C ILE A 12 -5.61 -4.25 4.03
N GLU A 13 -6.02 -4.56 5.27
CA GLU A 13 -7.42 -4.88 5.56
C GLU A 13 -8.35 -3.69 5.27
N VAL A 14 -7.87 -2.45 5.42
CA VAL A 14 -8.66 -1.25 5.06
C VAL A 14 -8.76 -1.05 3.55
N LEU A 15 -7.67 -1.26 2.82
CA LEU A 15 -7.55 -0.94 1.39
C LEU A 15 -7.96 -2.09 0.46
N ARG A 16 -7.88 -3.33 0.95
CA ARG A 16 -8.29 -4.57 0.30
C ARG A 16 -8.80 -5.55 1.36
N PRO A 17 -10.04 -5.32 1.85
CA PRO A 17 -10.63 -6.13 2.91
C PRO A 17 -10.66 -7.60 2.54
N THR A 18 -10.40 -8.47 3.51
CA THR A 18 -10.41 -9.93 3.31
C THR A 18 -11.75 -10.40 2.72
N ALA A 19 -12.87 -9.83 3.19
CA ALA A 19 -14.20 -10.14 2.65
C ALA A 19 -14.37 -9.79 1.16
N ALA A 20 -13.72 -8.72 0.68
CA ALA A 20 -13.76 -8.34 -0.73
C ALA A 20 -12.90 -9.28 -1.58
N VAL A 21 -11.78 -9.76 -1.04
CA VAL A 21 -10.94 -10.79 -1.66
C VAL A 21 -11.72 -12.10 -1.81
N GLU A 22 -12.36 -12.58 -0.75
CA GLU A 22 -13.17 -13.80 -0.76
C GLU A 22 -14.35 -13.71 -1.73
N ALA A 23 -14.99 -12.55 -1.82
CA ALA A 23 -16.10 -12.31 -2.75
C ALA A 23 -15.65 -12.04 -4.20
N GLY A 24 -14.37 -11.74 -4.42
CA GLY A 24 -13.86 -11.28 -5.71
C GLY A 24 -14.42 -9.93 -6.17
N THR A 25 -15.03 -9.16 -5.27
CA THR A 25 -15.71 -7.89 -5.59
C THR A 25 -15.87 -7.01 -4.34
N GLY A 26 -16.31 -5.77 -4.53
CA GLY A 26 -16.54 -4.83 -3.42
C GLY A 26 -15.28 -4.16 -2.88
N PHE A 27 -14.21 -4.13 -3.68
CA PHE A 27 -12.97 -3.44 -3.31
C PHE A 27 -13.20 -1.93 -3.12
N PRO A 28 -12.61 -1.31 -2.08
CA PRO A 28 -12.87 0.09 -1.77
C PRO A 28 -12.03 1.07 -2.61
N THR A 29 -11.03 0.57 -3.33
CA THR A 29 -10.16 1.36 -4.21
C THR A 29 -10.20 0.83 -5.64
N ILE A 30 -9.80 1.68 -6.60
CA ILE A 30 -9.65 1.27 -8.00
C ILE A 30 -8.47 0.30 -8.23
N ALA A 31 -7.56 0.14 -7.26
CA ALA A 31 -6.51 -0.88 -7.32
C ALA A 31 -7.08 -2.30 -7.12
N GLY A 32 -8.26 -2.45 -6.53
CA GLY A 32 -8.94 -3.74 -6.44
C GLY A 32 -8.12 -4.77 -5.67
N VAL A 33 -7.84 -5.90 -6.33
CA VAL A 33 -6.99 -6.97 -5.79
C VAL A 33 -5.50 -6.57 -5.70
N ASN A 34 -5.08 -5.57 -6.47
CA ASN A 34 -3.69 -5.12 -6.61
C ASN A 34 -3.26 -4.16 -5.49
N VAL A 35 -3.70 -4.43 -4.26
CA VAL A 35 -3.16 -3.84 -3.03
C VAL A 35 -2.25 -4.87 -2.39
N LEU A 36 -0.94 -4.67 -2.49
CA LEU A 36 0.06 -5.72 -2.30
C LEU A 36 0.92 -5.45 -1.05
N ASP A 37 1.24 -6.50 -0.29
CA ASP A 37 2.29 -6.46 0.75
C ASP A 37 3.66 -6.69 0.09
N SER A 38 4.02 -5.81 -0.85
CA SER A 38 5.24 -5.91 -1.66
C SER A 38 5.71 -4.52 -2.06
N ARG A 39 6.94 -4.46 -2.60
CA ARG A 39 7.50 -3.21 -3.16
C ARG A 39 7.00 -2.92 -4.57
N GLU A 40 6.62 -3.96 -5.30
CA GLU A 40 6.23 -3.90 -6.71
C GLU A 40 5.20 -4.99 -7.05
N ILE A 41 4.49 -4.79 -8.15
CA ILE A 41 3.60 -5.79 -8.77
C ILE A 41 4.42 -6.74 -9.65
N ALA A 42 4.02 -8.01 -9.69
CA ALA A 42 4.59 -8.98 -10.63
C ALA A 42 4.12 -8.69 -12.07
N ILE A 43 4.96 -8.93 -13.07
CA ILE A 43 4.66 -8.59 -14.47
C ILE A 43 3.43 -9.38 -14.95
N GLU A 44 3.33 -10.64 -14.55
CA GLU A 44 2.22 -11.54 -14.84
C GLU A 44 0.85 -11.08 -14.30
N ASP A 45 0.85 -10.22 -13.28
CA ASP A 45 -0.37 -9.67 -12.67
C ASP A 45 -0.80 -8.35 -13.34
N ILE A 46 -0.01 -7.80 -14.26
CA ILE A 46 -0.35 -6.60 -15.03
C ILE A 46 -1.31 -6.98 -16.16
N ASP A 47 -2.50 -6.37 -16.17
CA ASP A 47 -3.49 -6.56 -17.22
C ASP A 47 -3.09 -5.79 -18.49
N THR A 48 -2.41 -6.48 -19.40
CA THR A 48 -1.94 -5.91 -20.68
C THR A 48 -3.08 -5.59 -21.67
N THR A 49 -4.32 -5.94 -21.35
CA THR A 49 -5.49 -5.60 -22.19
C THR A 49 -6.02 -4.19 -21.91
N LYS A 50 -5.54 -3.55 -20.83
CA LYS A 50 -5.91 -2.19 -20.41
C LYS A 50 -4.75 -1.21 -20.62
N PRO A 51 -5.03 0.11 -20.68
CA PRO A 51 -3.98 1.13 -20.78
C PRO A 51 -3.00 1.13 -19.60
N TYR A 52 -3.45 0.69 -18.43
CA TYR A 52 -2.66 0.53 -17.22
C TYR A 52 -3.42 -0.32 -16.20
N THR A 53 -2.68 -0.86 -15.23
CA THR A 53 -3.21 -1.54 -14.04
C THR A 53 -2.96 -0.66 -12.82
N PRO A 54 -4.01 -0.17 -12.12
CA PRO A 54 -3.81 0.55 -10.86
C PRO A 54 -3.31 -0.40 -9.76
N VAL A 55 -2.29 0.04 -9.01
CA VAL A 55 -1.63 -0.75 -7.97
C VAL A 55 -1.39 0.10 -6.72
N LEU A 56 -1.50 -0.53 -5.55
CA LEU A 56 -1.00 -0.02 -4.28
C LEU A 56 0.05 -0.98 -3.72
N SER A 57 1.30 -0.54 -3.64
CA SER A 57 2.40 -1.29 -3.04
C SER A 57 2.60 -0.82 -1.60
N LEU A 58 2.47 -1.72 -0.64
CA LEU A 58 2.67 -1.47 0.78
C LEU A 58 3.89 -2.24 1.27
N PHE A 59 4.88 -1.53 1.81
CA PHE A 59 6.06 -2.15 2.38
C PHE A 59 6.62 -1.35 3.54
N THR A 60 7.34 -2.02 4.43
CA THR A 60 8.04 -1.34 5.52
C THR A 60 9.33 -0.74 5.00
N LYS A 61 9.44 0.58 5.20
CA LYS A 61 10.65 1.34 4.89
C LYS A 61 11.66 1.19 6.02
N GLU A 62 11.20 1.39 7.25
CA GLU A 62 12.02 1.38 8.47
C GLU A 62 11.24 0.75 9.62
N SER A 63 11.94 0.07 10.53
CA SER A 63 11.36 -0.43 11.79
C SER A 63 12.43 -0.50 12.86
N GLY A 64 12.10 -0.09 14.08
CA GLY A 64 13.03 0.00 15.21
C GLY A 64 12.38 -0.32 16.54
N ALA A 65 13.23 -0.73 17.49
CA ALA A 65 12.88 -0.84 18.91
C ALA A 65 13.91 -0.06 19.72
N VAL A 66 13.46 0.79 20.62
CA VAL A 66 14.31 1.50 21.58
C VAL A 66 13.88 1.19 22.99
N LEU A 67 14.83 1.04 23.92
CA LEU A 67 14.52 0.88 25.34
C LEU A 67 13.81 2.12 25.87
N ARG A 68 12.81 1.94 26.74
CA ARG A 68 12.03 3.04 27.34
C ARG A 68 12.79 3.89 28.36
N GLY A 69 14.08 3.62 28.55
CA GLY A 69 14.98 4.43 29.37
C GLY A 69 16.33 3.76 29.58
N PRO A 70 17.32 4.47 30.15
CA PRO A 70 18.69 3.97 30.34
C PRO A 70 18.79 2.75 31.26
N MET A 71 17.78 2.52 32.11
CA MET A 71 17.70 1.40 33.05
C MET A 71 16.49 0.48 32.76
N ALA A 72 15.86 0.62 31.60
CA ALA A 72 14.75 -0.25 31.21
C ALA A 72 15.25 -1.70 31.05
N ALA A 73 14.39 -2.65 31.40
CA ALA A 73 14.64 -4.06 31.15
C ALA A 73 14.69 -4.33 29.65
N GLY A 74 15.37 -5.39 29.22
CA GLY A 74 15.56 -5.71 27.80
C GLY A 74 14.26 -5.93 27.01
N ASP A 75 13.15 -6.17 27.70
CA ASP A 75 11.79 -6.36 27.18
C ASP A 75 10.90 -5.10 27.31
N ASP A 76 11.40 -4.03 27.92
CA ASP A 76 10.70 -2.75 28.04
C ASP A 76 11.15 -1.78 26.93
N THR A 77 10.63 -2.03 25.73
CA THR A 77 10.96 -1.30 24.50
C THR A 77 9.75 -0.55 23.93
N ASP A 78 9.99 0.64 23.39
CA ASP A 78 9.11 1.29 22.41
C ASP A 78 9.46 0.83 21.00
N ALA A 79 8.43 0.44 20.25
CA ALA A 79 8.55 -0.02 18.88
C ALA A 79 8.01 1.05 17.93
N ASP A 80 8.75 1.31 16.86
CA ASP A 80 8.37 2.21 15.78
C ASP A 80 8.52 1.54 14.42
N ALA A 81 7.73 1.99 13.45
CA ALA A 81 7.85 1.57 12.06
C ALA A 81 7.26 2.62 11.12
N VAL A 82 7.88 2.73 9.95
CA VAL A 82 7.42 3.55 8.83
C VAL A 82 7.06 2.61 7.68
N ILE A 83 5.83 2.75 7.18
CA ILE A 83 5.40 2.07 5.96
C ILE A 83 5.26 3.07 4.82
N ASP A 84 5.71 2.68 3.64
CA ASP A 84 5.41 3.40 2.41
C ASP A 84 4.16 2.78 1.79
N ILE A 85 3.23 3.63 1.35
CA ILE A 85 2.06 3.25 0.56
C ILE A 85 2.20 3.95 -0.78
N VAL A 86 2.61 3.21 -1.80
CA VAL A 86 2.94 3.75 -3.12
C VAL A 86 1.81 3.43 -4.08
N ALA A 87 1.21 4.48 -4.65
CA ALA A 87 0.17 4.36 -5.66
C ALA A 87 0.78 4.52 -7.05
N GLU A 88 0.45 3.59 -7.95
CA GLU A 88 1.03 3.53 -9.29
C GLU A 88 -0.01 3.11 -10.33
N LEU A 89 0.24 3.48 -11.58
CA LEU A 89 -0.44 2.97 -12.76
C LEU A 89 0.57 2.16 -13.56
N ALA A 90 0.60 0.85 -13.30
CA ALA A 90 1.57 -0.08 -13.83
C ALA A 90 1.26 -0.47 -15.28
N VAL A 91 2.30 -0.53 -16.10
CA VAL A 91 2.27 -1.06 -17.47
C VAL A 91 3.45 -1.99 -17.67
N VAL A 92 3.32 -2.93 -18.60
CA VAL A 92 4.47 -3.70 -19.08
C VAL A 92 5.17 -2.87 -20.13
N ASP A 93 6.44 -2.52 -19.87
CA ASP A 93 7.32 -1.91 -20.86
C ASP A 93 8.36 -2.94 -21.31
N ARG A 94 8.92 -2.72 -22.50
CA ARG A 94 9.90 -3.60 -23.13
C ARG A 94 11.10 -2.80 -23.59
N VAL A 95 12.27 -3.17 -23.09
CA VAL A 95 13.55 -2.70 -23.60
C VAL A 95 14.34 -3.92 -24.05
N ASP A 96 14.66 -3.97 -25.35
CA ASP A 96 15.18 -5.15 -26.04
C ASP A 96 14.25 -6.37 -25.85
N ASP A 97 14.78 -7.51 -25.42
CA ASP A 97 14.04 -8.75 -25.13
C ASP A 97 13.61 -8.87 -23.65
N ASN A 98 13.76 -7.81 -22.85
CA ASN A 98 13.41 -7.84 -21.42
C ASN A 98 12.14 -7.02 -21.14
N GLU A 99 11.20 -7.65 -20.44
CA GLU A 99 9.98 -7.00 -19.94
C GLU A 99 10.20 -6.52 -18.50
N PHE A 100 9.65 -5.36 -18.16
CA PHE A 100 9.64 -4.85 -16.80
C PHE A 100 8.37 -4.05 -16.51
N SER A 101 8.03 -3.93 -15.23
CA SER A 101 6.97 -3.03 -14.77
C SER A 101 7.44 -1.58 -14.86
N ALA A 102 6.71 -0.75 -15.59
CA ALA A 102 6.94 0.69 -15.70
C ALA A 102 5.72 1.49 -15.24
N VAL A 103 5.91 2.78 -14.97
CA VAL A 103 4.85 3.67 -14.47
C VAL A 103 4.40 4.63 -15.57
N MET A 104 3.10 4.56 -15.94
CA MET A 104 2.55 5.29 -17.09
C MET A 104 2.25 6.78 -16.81
N ALA A 105 2.07 7.19 -15.56
CA ALA A 105 1.50 8.51 -15.21
C ALA A 105 2.35 9.75 -15.56
N ALA A 106 3.54 9.59 -16.13
CA ALA A 106 4.49 10.69 -16.33
C ALA A 106 4.04 11.71 -17.40
N THR A 107 3.32 11.30 -18.45
CA THR A 107 3.01 12.18 -19.60
C THR A 107 1.52 12.27 -19.96
N ASP A 108 0.67 11.41 -19.40
CA ASP A 108 -0.75 11.34 -19.71
C ASP A 108 -1.60 12.09 -18.64
N PRO A 109 -2.38 13.13 -19.02
CA PRO A 109 -3.21 13.88 -18.08
C PRO A 109 -4.37 13.06 -17.50
N GLU A 110 -4.95 12.12 -18.25
CA GLU A 110 -6.01 11.24 -17.76
C GLU A 110 -5.45 10.27 -16.73
N ALA A 111 -4.29 9.67 -17.01
CA ALA A 111 -3.58 8.82 -16.05
C ALA A 111 -3.29 9.56 -14.74
N ARG A 112 -2.91 10.84 -14.80
CA ARG A 112 -2.71 11.66 -13.58
C ARG A 112 -3.98 11.86 -12.76
N LEU A 113 -5.14 12.04 -13.41
CA LEU A 113 -6.42 12.15 -12.71
C LEU A 113 -6.77 10.85 -12.01
N VAL A 114 -6.57 9.71 -12.67
CA VAL A 114 -6.81 8.39 -12.08
C VAL A 114 -5.88 8.12 -10.91
N LEU A 115 -4.59 8.44 -11.04
CA LEU A 115 -3.63 8.34 -9.95
C LEU A 115 -4.01 9.23 -8.75
N ALA A 116 -4.43 10.47 -9.00
CA ALA A 116 -4.91 11.37 -7.96
C ALA A 116 -6.17 10.85 -7.26
N ALA A 117 -7.08 10.22 -8.01
CA ALA A 117 -8.26 9.57 -7.47
C ALA A 117 -7.88 8.39 -6.56
N LEU A 118 -6.96 7.52 -6.97
CA LEU A 118 -6.46 6.41 -6.16
C LEU A 118 -5.83 6.91 -4.85
N CYS A 119 -4.93 7.90 -4.92
CA CYS A 119 -4.34 8.54 -3.74
C CYS A 119 -5.40 9.14 -2.80
N SER A 120 -6.45 9.76 -3.36
CA SER A 120 -7.54 10.32 -2.57
C SER A 120 -8.38 9.24 -1.88
N GLN A 121 -8.64 8.11 -2.56
CA GLN A 121 -9.32 6.96 -1.97
C GLN A 121 -8.53 6.41 -0.78
N VAL A 122 -7.21 6.23 -0.94
CA VAL A 122 -6.33 5.75 0.14
C VAL A 122 -6.40 6.68 1.36
N ARG A 123 -6.18 7.98 1.17
CA ARG A 123 -6.25 8.97 2.26
C ARG A 123 -7.61 8.96 2.94
N TYR A 124 -8.70 8.98 2.16
CA TYR A 124 -10.05 8.94 2.70
C TYR A 124 -10.27 7.71 3.57
N LEU A 125 -9.91 6.52 3.07
CA LEU A 125 -10.13 5.25 3.75
C LEU A 125 -9.32 5.15 5.05
N LEU A 126 -8.04 5.51 5.02
CA LEU A 126 -7.16 5.43 6.18
C LEU A 126 -7.47 6.51 7.21
N GLU A 127 -7.71 7.75 6.79
CA GLU A 127 -7.76 8.89 7.73
C GLU A 127 -9.17 9.29 8.17
N PHE A 128 -10.20 9.01 7.36
CA PHE A 128 -11.54 9.57 7.58
C PHE A 128 -12.65 8.51 7.65
N SER A 129 -12.52 7.41 6.90
CA SER A 129 -13.52 6.34 6.90
C SER A 129 -13.58 5.61 8.25
N GLN A 130 -14.75 5.06 8.56
CA GLN A 130 -14.94 4.14 9.69
C GLN A 130 -14.07 2.89 9.55
N ALA A 131 -13.83 2.42 8.33
CA ALA A 131 -12.96 1.25 8.09
C ALA A 131 -11.53 1.49 8.62
N GLY A 132 -11.00 2.71 8.48
CA GLY A 132 -9.66 3.08 8.95
C GLY A 132 -9.48 3.23 10.46
N ILE A 133 -10.46 2.86 11.29
CA ILE A 133 -10.34 2.98 12.76
C ILE A 133 -9.12 2.20 13.27
N LEU A 134 -8.94 0.94 12.84
CA LEU A 134 -7.80 0.13 13.29
C LEU A 134 -6.46 0.78 12.95
N TRP A 135 -6.31 1.24 11.70
CA TRP A 135 -5.15 1.98 11.24
C TRP A 135 -4.83 3.17 12.15
N ARG A 136 -5.82 4.04 12.39
CA ARG A 136 -5.64 5.26 13.20
C ARG A 136 -5.35 5.00 14.67
N MET A 137 -5.75 3.84 15.21
CA MET A 137 -5.41 3.47 16.59
C MET A 137 -3.94 3.11 16.76
N ILE A 138 -3.28 2.62 15.71
CA ILE A 138 -1.89 2.13 15.79
C ILE A 138 -0.89 3.02 15.07
N SER A 139 -1.34 3.88 14.14
CA SER A 139 -0.50 4.87 13.46
C SER A 139 -0.50 6.20 14.21
N ALA A 140 0.67 6.79 14.45
CA ALA A 140 0.76 8.18 14.89
C ALA A 140 0.62 9.13 13.69
N ARG A 141 -0.15 10.22 13.84
CA ARG A 141 -0.10 11.35 12.89
C ARG A 141 1.12 12.19 13.25
N THR A 142 2.07 12.31 12.32
CA THR A 142 3.20 13.26 12.44
C THR A 142 2.90 14.51 11.63
#